data_AF-A0A9X1XA89-F1
#
_entry.id   AF-A0A9X1XA89-F1
#
_cell.length_a   1.000
_cell.length_b   1.000
_cell.length_c   1.000
_cell.angle_alpha   90.00
_cell.angle_beta   90.00
_cell.angle_gamma   90.00
#
_symmetry.space_group_name_H-M   'P 1'
#
loop_
_entity.id
_entity.type
_entity.pdbx_description
1 polymer ?
#
loop_
_entity_poly.entity_id
_entity_poly.type
_entity_poly.pdbx_seq_one_letter_code
_entity_poly.pdbx_strand_id
1 'polypeptide(L)'
;MNDQKPFFGRKEIGKQYTRRKGVYAIIFDEQRKMLAVMKTPRGYFLAGGGMEGEESLEECLQREALEELGHDILIKQYIGNAEK
;
A
#
# COMPACT_ATOMS: atom_id res chain seq x y z
N MET A 1 12.83 1.10 22.99
CA MET A 1 11.80 1.71 22.12
C MET A 1 10.82 0.61 21.82
N ASN A 2 9.51 0.83 21.98
CA ASN A 2 8.52 -0.22 21.70
C ASN A 2 8.54 -0.53 20.20
N ASP A 3 9.06 -1.70 19.81
CA ASP A 3 9.03 -2.25 18.44
C ASP A 3 7.64 -2.71 18.02
N GLN A 4 6.58 -2.15 18.62
CA GLN A 4 5.21 -2.55 18.36
C GLN A 4 4.75 -1.93 17.05
N LYS A 5 4.68 -2.75 16.01
CA LYS A 5 4.19 -2.34 14.70
C LYS A 5 2.69 -2.01 14.80
N PRO A 6 2.23 -0.99 14.06
CA PRO A 6 0.82 -0.63 14.08
C PRO A 6 -0.01 -1.78 13.50
N PHE A 7 -1.12 -2.11 14.17
CA PHE A 7 -2.09 -3.12 13.73
C PHE A 7 -3.45 -2.46 13.54
N PHE A 8 -4.16 -2.84 12.49
CA PHE A 8 -5.44 -2.24 12.10
C PHE A 8 -6.50 -3.31 11.83
N GLY A 9 -7.75 -2.99 12.13
CA GLY A 9 -8.90 -3.87 11.93
C GLY A 9 -9.14 -4.84 13.09
N ARG A 10 -10.14 -5.72 12.94
CA ARG A 10 -10.44 -6.79 13.89
C ARG A 10 -10.51 -8.11 13.14
N LYS A 11 -9.83 -9.15 13.65
CA LYS A 11 -9.98 -10.51 13.13
C LYS A 11 -11.29 -11.10 13.67
N GLU A 12 -12.11 -11.61 12.77
CA GLU A 12 -13.36 -12.26 13.14
C GLU A 12 -13.11 -13.73 13.52
N ILE A 13 -13.74 -14.17 14.60
CA ILE A 13 -13.64 -15.54 15.10
C ILE A 13 -14.25 -16.50 14.06
N GLY A 14 -13.59 -17.63 13.83
CA GLY A 14 -14.05 -18.66 12.89
C GLY A 14 -13.74 -18.40 11.42
N LYS A 15 -13.16 -17.24 11.07
CA LYS A 15 -12.67 -16.97 9.70
C LYS A 15 -11.20 -17.39 9.55
N GLN A 16 -10.88 -17.99 8.41
CA GLN A 16 -9.50 -18.27 8.02
C GLN A 16 -8.93 -17.07 7.26
N TYR A 17 -7.83 -16.50 7.78
CA TYR A 17 -7.16 -15.36 7.16
C TYR A 17 -5.88 -15.83 6.47
N THR A 18 -5.71 -15.43 5.20
CA THR A 18 -4.48 -15.68 4.44
C THR A 18 -3.58 -14.45 4.43
N ARG A 19 -2.27 -14.70 4.47
CA ARG A 19 -1.27 -13.63 4.34
C ARG A 19 -1.12 -13.24 2.88
N ARG A 20 -1.82 -12.18 2.47
CA ARG A 20 -1.46 -11.36 1.30
C ARG A 20 -0.55 -10.21 1.77
N LYS A 21 0.72 -10.21 1.35
CA LYS A 21 1.66 -9.10 1.55
C LYS A 21 1.32 -8.02 0.54
N GLY A 22 1.47 -6.76 0.91
CA GLY A 22 1.16 -5.64 0.03
C GLY A 22 2.01 -4.42 0.37
N VAL A 23 2.05 -3.48 -0.56
CA VAL A 23 2.86 -2.27 -0.53
C VAL A 23 2.03 -1.11 -1.08
N TYR A 24 2.20 0.06 -0.49
CA TYR A 24 1.43 1.26 -0.83
C TYR A 24 2.35 2.47 -0.89
N ALA A 25 2.07 3.38 -1.82
CA ALA A 25 2.82 4.60 -2.05
C ALA A 25 2.13 5.80 -1.40
N ILE A 26 2.93 6.73 -0.89
CA ILE A 26 2.47 8.07 -0.51
C ILE A 26 3.03 9.04 -1.56
N ILE A 27 2.15 9.52 -2.43
CA ILE A 27 2.53 10.34 -3.59
C ILE A 27 1.95 11.74 -3.42
N PHE A 28 2.84 12.70 -3.22
CA PHE A 28 2.47 14.11 -3.11
C PHE A 28 2.62 14.84 -4.45
N ASP A 29 1.86 15.92 -4.63
CA ASP A 29 2.20 16.93 -5.62
C ASP A 29 3.53 17.63 -5.28
N GLU A 30 4.08 18.39 -6.22
CA GLU A 30 5.35 19.09 -6.05
C GLU A 30 5.38 20.01 -4.82
N GLN A 31 4.24 20.63 -4.49
CA GLN A 31 4.11 21.54 -3.36
C GLN A 31 3.78 20.83 -2.03
N ARG A 32 3.59 19.51 -2.03
CA ARG A 32 3.16 18.70 -0.87
C ARG A 32 1.86 19.19 -0.22
N LYS A 33 0.93 19.69 -1.02
CA LYS A 33 -0.40 20.12 -0.60
C LYS A 33 -1.48 19.08 -0.87
N MET A 34 -1.25 18.18 -1.83
CA MET A 34 -2.20 17.17 -2.26
C MET A 34 -1.59 15.78 -2.22
N LEU A 35 -2.41 14.78 -1.91
CA LEU A 35 -2.05 13.36 -1.89
C LEU A 35 -2.85 12.64 -2.96
N ALA A 36 -2.17 11.86 -3.80
CA ALA A 36 -2.84 10.99 -4.76
C ALA A 36 -3.53 9.82 -4.04
N VAL A 37 -4.80 9.58 -4.37
CA VAL A 37 -5.61 8.50 -3.82
C VAL A 37 -6.52 7.90 -4.89
N MET A 38 -6.79 6.60 -4.77
CA MET A 38 -7.79 5.90 -5.56
C MET A 38 -9.16 5.99 -4.90
N LYS A 39 -10.16 6.46 -5.65
CA LYS A 39 -11.56 6.48 -5.19
C LYS A 39 -12.25 5.21 -5.63
N THR A 40 -12.64 4.38 -4.67
CA THR A 40 -13.42 3.16 -4.89
C THR A 40 -14.81 3.29 -4.25
N PRO A 41 -15.77 2.39 -4.55
CA PRO A 41 -17.03 2.33 -3.81
C PRO A 41 -16.88 2.10 -2.30
N ARG A 42 -15.72 1.59 -1.85
CA ARG A 42 -15.42 1.33 -0.43
C ARG A 42 -14.77 2.53 0.28
N GLY A 43 -14.38 3.56 -0.46
CA GLY A 43 -13.68 4.73 0.07
C GLY A 43 -12.42 5.08 -0.70
N TYR A 44 -11.59 5.92 -0.08
CA TYR A 44 -10.31 6.37 -0.63
C TYR A 44 -9.16 5.49 -0.14
N PHE A 45 -8.30 5.09 -1.06
CA PHE A 45 -7.15 4.22 -0.81
C PHE A 45 -5.88 4.86 -1.37
N LEU A 46 -4.73 4.51 -0.77
CA LEU A 46 -3.44 4.83 -1.35
C LEU A 46 -3.21 3.96 -2.59
N ALA A 47 -2.42 4.48 -3.53
CA ALA A 47 -1.97 3.68 -4.67
C ALA A 47 -1.11 2.51 -4.20
N GLY A 48 -1.33 1.34 -4.78
CA GLY A 48 -0.64 0.11 -4.40
C GLY A 48 -1.59 -1.03 -4.08
N GLY A 49 -1.02 -2.20 -3.84
CA GLY A 49 -1.82 -3.40 -3.73
C GLY A 49 -1.07 -4.55 -3.10
N GLY A 50 -1.54 -5.75 -3.41
CA GLY A 50 -0.93 -6.96 -2.88
C GLY A 50 0.02 -7.56 -3.89
N MET A 51 1.09 -8.15 -3.38
CA MET A 51 2.12 -8.75 -4.19
C MET A 51 1.60 -9.95 -4.98
N GLU A 52 2.13 -10.14 -6.18
CA GLU A 52 1.84 -11.23 -7.10
C GLU A 52 3.11 -12.02 -7.44
N GLY A 53 3.01 -13.36 -7.41
CA GLY A 53 4.14 -14.24 -7.68
C GLY A 53 5.35 -13.95 -6.78
N GLU A 54 6.51 -13.79 -7.42
CA GLU A 54 7.81 -13.56 -6.77
C GLU A 54 8.31 -12.11 -6.94
N GLU A 55 7.41 -11.17 -7.25
CA GLU A 55 7.81 -9.76 -7.44
C GLU A 55 8.42 -9.17 -6.15
N SER A 56 9.35 -8.24 -6.32
CA SER A 56 9.85 -7.40 -5.22
C SER A 56 8.78 -6.39 -4.78
N LEU A 57 8.99 -5.73 -3.64
CA LEU A 57 8.07 -4.69 -3.18
C LEU A 57 8.06 -3.50 -4.16
N GLU A 58 9.22 -3.20 -4.73
CA GLU A 58 9.40 -2.15 -5.72
C GLU A 58 8.69 -2.48 -7.02
N GLU A 59 8.83 -3.70 -7.55
CA GLU A 59 8.14 -4.15 -8.76
C GLU A 59 6.61 -4.14 -8.57
N CYS A 60 6.12 -4.63 -7.43
CA CYS A 60 4.71 -4.56 -7.06
C CYS A 60 4.20 -3.12 -7.09
N LEU A 61 4.93 -2.20 -6.47
CA LEU A 61 4.52 -0.81 -6.37
C LEU A 61 4.55 -0.09 -7.72
N GLN A 62 5.50 -0.43 -8.61
CA GLN A 62 5.54 0.10 -9.98
C GLN A 62 4.36 -0.41 -10.82
N ARG A 63 4.09 -1.72 -10.76
CA ARG A 63 2.96 -2.35 -11.47
C ARG A 63 1.63 -1.71 -11.04
N GLU A 64 1.36 -1.66 -9.74
CA GLU A 64 0.13 -1.09 -9.20
C GLU A 64 0.01 0.41 -9.54
N ALA A 65 1.10 1.19 -9.47
CA ALA A 65 1.06 2.60 -9.85
C ALA A 65 0.70 2.78 -11.34
N LEU A 66 1.24 1.93 -12.22
CA LEU A 66 0.88 1.96 -13.63
C LEU A 66 -0.58 1.55 -13.87
N GLU A 67 -1.06 0.50 -13.19
CA GLU A 67 -2.44 -0.01 -13.32
C GLU A 67 -3.48 0.98 -12.76
N GLU A 68 -3.22 1.58 -11.61
CA GLU A 68 -4.16 2.41 -10.88
C GLU A 68 -4.10 3.90 -11.27
N LEU A 69 -2.89 4.41 -11.55
CA LEU A 69 -2.68 5.84 -11.85
C LEU A 69 -2.37 6.09 -13.33
N GLY A 70 -2.01 5.06 -14.10
CA GLY A 70 -1.55 5.23 -15.48
C GLY A 70 -0.16 5.87 -15.60
N HIS A 71 0.66 5.80 -14.53
CA HIS A 71 1.96 6.49 -14.47
C HIS A 71 3.03 5.64 -13.79
N ASP A 72 4.24 5.71 -14.32
CA ASP A 72 5.45 5.27 -13.61
C ASP A 72 5.73 6.19 -12.41
N ILE A 73 6.28 5.62 -11.34
CA ILE A 73 6.65 6.39 -10.14
C ILE A 73 8.13 6.27 -9.84
N LEU A 74 8.66 7.24 -9.09
CA LEU A 74 10.01 7.17 -8.54
C LEU A 74 9.96 6.93 -7.04
N ILE A 75 10.31 5.72 -6.61
CA ILE A 75 10.35 5.34 -5.20
C ILE A 75 11.52 6.04 -4.52
N LYS A 76 11.22 6.88 -3.51
CA LYS A 76 12.22 7.71 -2.84
C LYS A 76 12.70 7.13 -1.51
N GLN A 77 11.76 6.73 -0.66
CA GLN A 77 12.05 6.33 0.71
C GLN A 77 11.03 5.32 1.20
N TYR A 78 11.51 4.39 2.02
CA TYR A 78 10.65 3.51 2.81
C TYR A 78 10.20 4.22 4.09
N ILE A 79 8.91 4.14 4.41
CA ILE A 79 8.31 4.82 5.58
C ILE A 79 8.10 3.85 6.74
N GLY A 80 7.66 2.62 6.47
CA GLY A 80 7.38 1.64 7.50
C GLY A 80 6.45 0.52 7.03
N ASN A 81 6.14 -0.39 7.94
CA ASN A 81 5.17 -1.47 7.73
C ASN A 81 4.26 -1.64 8.95
N ALA A 82 3.05 -2.08 8.70
CA ALA A 82 2.11 -2.52 9.73
C ALA A 82 2.28 -4.03 10.04
N GLU A 83 1.84 -4.43 11.23
CA GLU A 83 1.64 -5.84 11.59
C GLU A 83 0.22 -6.29 11.25
N LYS A 84 0.03 -7.60 11.08
CA LYS A 84 -1.19 -8.23 10.57
C LYS A 84 -1.73 -9.29 11.51
#